data_AF-A0A316NZ26-F1
#
_entry.id   AF-A0A316NZ26-F1
#
_cell.length_a   1.000
_cell.length_b   1.000
_cell.length_c   1.000
_cell.angle_alpha   90.00
_cell.angle_beta   90.00
_cell.angle_gamma   90.00
#
_symmetry.space_group_name_H-M   'P 1'
#
loop_
_entity.id
_entity.type
_entity.pdbx_description
1 polymer ?
#
loop_
_entity_poly.entity_id
_entity_poly.type
_entity_poly.pdbx_seq_one_letter_code
_entity_poly.pdbx_strand_id
1 'polypeptide(L)'
;MTKRSIVFLPIRLLLVTALLIAALPALFVQSAFAERVEGPLRADPRAYEHVDDDVLYAQGESGFADGDMIAQAQGGSNIVNLGITLDQMIRMCMANDQYGNSYARFQAALDPNNCDLTVFADLRTSSGLTAAQIDAFILSTAKGRQGKLVGMGSAFVQAEQTYHISAAYLVAHAILETGWGTSTLAMGQDHQGTIYYNFFGIGAYDGVADSAGLSMAVNQGWTTPTSAVLGGAQWIYEHYIYAKQYAQPTLYAMKWDYAQADAKGTCWHQYCTLPSNDTPWHEQIAKLMDQAYTHAGFDPTYNYILPLYKGWSVPDTNTRAMFRMYNPNSGEHFYTSSIVERETLDSAGWTYEGVGWNSPKTSKSPVYRLYNEIGGEHHYTLSAFERDALVKEGWNDEGVGWYSDDAKGIPLYRQYNPNAYANNHNYTASKYEFDHNISLGWLDEGIAWYGI
;
A
#
# COMPACT_ATOMS: atom_id res chain seq x y z
N MET A 1 50.43 44.41 -22.06
CA MET A 1 49.94 43.01 -22.00
C MET A 1 48.94 42.93 -20.87
N THR A 2 47.67 42.84 -21.25
CA THR A 2 46.54 43.40 -20.50
C THR A 2 45.71 42.28 -19.91
N LYS A 3 45.63 42.25 -18.57
CA LYS A 3 44.67 41.47 -17.79
C LYS A 3 43.27 42.04 -18.05
N ARG A 4 42.29 41.19 -18.39
CA ARG A 4 40.86 41.55 -18.40
C ARG A 4 40.20 40.94 -17.16
N SER A 5 39.81 41.81 -16.26
CA SER A 5 38.95 41.55 -15.12
C SER A 5 37.52 41.36 -15.60
N ILE A 6 36.85 40.31 -15.09
CA ILE A 6 35.40 40.12 -15.23
C ILE A 6 34.72 41.00 -14.19
N VAL A 7 33.80 41.84 -14.67
CA VAL A 7 33.03 42.80 -13.89
C VAL A 7 31.82 42.10 -13.28
N PHE A 8 31.72 42.15 -11.95
CA PHE A 8 30.49 41.92 -11.21
C PHE A 8 29.52 43.08 -11.44
N LEU A 9 28.23 42.80 -11.69
CA LEU A 9 27.15 43.78 -11.54
C LEU A 9 26.23 43.38 -10.37
N PRO A 10 25.71 44.34 -9.58
CA PRO A 10 25.26 44.10 -8.21
C PRO A 10 23.76 43.88 -8.06
N ILE A 11 23.42 43.22 -6.96
CA ILE A 11 22.09 43.11 -6.34
C ILE A 11 21.56 44.49 -5.95
N ARG A 12 20.29 44.81 -6.29
CA ARG A 12 19.40 45.69 -5.50
C ARG A 12 17.91 45.45 -5.81
N LEU A 13 17.28 44.68 -4.92
CA LEU A 13 15.99 44.86 -4.24
C LEU A 13 14.96 45.87 -4.79
N LEU A 14 13.70 45.42 -4.99
CA LEU A 14 12.51 45.97 -4.31
C LEU A 14 11.25 45.13 -4.56
N LEU A 15 10.58 44.78 -3.45
CA LEU A 15 9.19 44.35 -3.37
C LEU A 15 8.27 45.25 -4.23
N VAL A 16 7.19 44.69 -4.77
CA VAL A 16 5.80 45.18 -4.57
C VAL A 16 4.76 44.30 -5.29
N THR A 17 3.70 43.99 -4.52
CA THR A 17 2.33 43.56 -4.86
C THR A 17 2.00 42.15 -5.36
N ALA A 18 1.22 41.49 -4.48
CA ALA A 18 0.29 40.41 -4.73
C ALA A 18 -0.96 40.87 -5.53
N LEU A 19 -1.63 39.87 -6.12
CA LEU A 19 -2.95 39.86 -6.80
C LEU A 19 -3.10 40.66 -8.11
N LEU A 20 -3.22 39.93 -9.23
CA LEU A 20 -4.41 40.02 -10.08
C LEU A 20 -4.58 38.75 -10.94
N ILE A 21 -5.61 37.95 -10.61
CA ILE A 21 -6.27 37.04 -11.55
C ILE A 21 -7.14 37.92 -12.46
N ALA A 22 -6.86 37.96 -13.76
CA ALA A 22 -7.85 38.24 -14.81
C ALA A 22 -7.28 37.97 -16.21
N ALA A 23 -7.84 36.92 -16.83
CA ALA A 23 -7.97 36.65 -18.26
C ALA A 23 -7.30 37.60 -19.28
N LEU A 24 -6.40 37.03 -20.08
CA LEU A 24 -6.09 37.48 -21.43
C LEU A 24 -6.19 36.29 -22.41
N PRO A 25 -6.58 36.54 -23.68
CA PRO A 25 -7.22 35.55 -24.53
C PRO A 25 -6.21 34.64 -25.24
N ALA A 26 -6.69 33.44 -25.57
CA ALA A 26 -5.99 32.38 -26.28
C ALA A 26 -5.22 32.89 -27.51
N LEU A 27 -3.90 32.92 -27.39
CA LEU A 27 -2.94 32.85 -28.49
C LEU A 27 -2.24 31.51 -28.33
N PHE A 28 -2.33 30.67 -29.35
CA PHE A 28 -1.82 29.30 -29.41
C PHE A 28 -0.41 29.17 -28.82
N VAL A 29 -0.31 28.72 -27.57
CA VAL A 29 0.83 27.97 -27.06
C VAL A 29 0.51 26.51 -27.39
N GLN A 30 1.26 25.90 -28.32
CA GLN A 30 1.34 24.45 -28.38
C GLN A 30 1.71 23.99 -26.96
N SER A 31 0.80 23.24 -26.32
CA SER A 31 0.89 22.82 -24.93
C SER A 31 2.28 22.25 -24.62
N ALA A 32 3.03 22.96 -23.77
CA ALA A 32 4.34 22.53 -23.26
C ALA A 32 4.23 21.50 -22.12
N PHE A 33 3.09 20.80 -22.03
CA PHE A 33 2.86 19.72 -21.09
C PHE A 33 3.30 18.40 -21.73
N ALA A 34 3.91 17.50 -20.94
CA ALA A 34 3.97 16.10 -21.34
C ALA A 34 2.52 15.66 -21.61
N GLU A 35 2.24 15.19 -22.83
CA GLU A 35 0.88 14.78 -23.18
C GLU A 35 0.51 13.55 -22.36
N ARG A 36 -0.71 13.54 -21.81
CA ARG A 36 -1.31 12.32 -21.26
C ARG A 36 -1.30 11.26 -22.35
N VAL A 37 -0.49 10.22 -22.18
CA VAL A 37 -0.62 9.04 -23.02
C VAL A 37 -1.84 8.29 -22.49
N GLU A 38 -2.99 8.42 -23.17
CA GLU A 38 -4.08 7.48 -22.96
C GLU A 38 -3.56 6.08 -23.28
N GLY A 39 -3.24 5.28 -22.26
CA GLY A 39 -3.10 3.84 -22.43
C GLY A 39 -4.40 3.31 -23.04
N PRO A 40 -4.35 2.40 -24.04
CA PRO A 40 -3.94 1.03 -23.75
C PRO A 40 -3.27 0.27 -24.93
N LEU A 41 -2.82 -0.97 -24.68
CA LEU A 41 -2.55 -2.05 -25.68
C LEU A 41 -1.16 -2.19 -26.36
N ARG A 42 -0.06 -1.66 -25.82
CA ARG A 42 1.31 -2.05 -26.27
C ARG A 42 2.42 -1.55 -25.33
N ALA A 43 2.38 -1.95 -24.06
CA ALA A 43 3.66 -2.36 -23.47
C ALA A 43 4.24 -3.42 -24.42
N ASP A 44 5.52 -3.34 -24.75
CA ASP A 44 6.15 -4.41 -25.55
C ASP A 44 5.79 -5.74 -24.88
N PRO A 45 5.14 -6.70 -25.58
CA PRO A 45 4.88 -8.02 -25.01
C PRO A 45 6.13 -8.70 -24.46
N ARG A 46 7.33 -8.24 -24.87
CA ARG A 46 8.64 -8.69 -24.35
C ARG A 46 9.03 -8.12 -22.98
N ALA A 47 8.24 -7.22 -22.39
CA ALA A 47 8.34 -6.89 -20.97
C ALA A 47 7.73 -7.98 -20.07
N TYR A 48 7.04 -8.97 -20.66
CA TYR A 48 6.48 -10.14 -19.99
C TYR A 48 6.70 -11.43 -20.82
N GLU A 49 7.89 -11.62 -21.38
CA GLU A 49 8.25 -12.94 -21.91
C GLU A 49 8.53 -13.89 -20.74
N HIS A 50 7.66 -14.89 -20.60
CA HIS A 50 7.90 -16.12 -19.86
C HIS A 50 9.30 -16.64 -20.21
N VAL A 51 10.17 -16.72 -19.22
CA VAL A 51 11.35 -17.58 -19.32
C VAL A 51 10.83 -19.02 -19.32
N ASP A 52 11.11 -19.75 -20.40
CA ASP A 52 10.92 -21.20 -20.44
C ASP A 52 11.86 -21.84 -19.40
N ASP A 53 11.29 -22.25 -18.27
CA ASP A 53 12.01 -23.01 -17.24
C ASP A 53 12.06 -24.49 -17.63
N ASP A 54 12.99 -24.80 -18.52
CA ASP A 54 13.55 -26.14 -18.61
C ASP A 54 14.58 -26.34 -17.46
N VAL A 55 14.31 -27.36 -16.64
CA VAL A 55 15.23 -28.09 -15.75
C VAL A 55 15.51 -27.49 -14.35
N LEU A 56 14.89 -28.07 -13.31
CA LEU A 56 15.60 -28.80 -12.23
C LEU A 56 14.62 -29.48 -11.25
N TYR A 57 14.51 -30.81 -11.39
CA TYR A 57 14.02 -31.69 -10.33
C TYR A 57 15.12 -31.92 -9.28
N ALA A 58 14.74 -31.92 -8.00
CA ALA A 58 15.32 -32.83 -7.02
C ALA A 58 14.33 -33.07 -5.86
N GLN A 59 14.01 -34.35 -5.65
CA GLN A 59 13.28 -34.92 -4.52
C GLN A 59 14.18 -34.95 -3.26
N GLY A 60 13.57 -35.01 -2.06
CA GLY A 60 14.30 -35.38 -0.84
C GLY A 60 13.51 -35.22 0.46
N GLU A 61 13.13 -36.34 1.06
CA GLU A 61 12.25 -36.54 2.21
C GLU A 61 12.80 -36.10 3.59
N SER A 62 11.85 -35.95 4.53
CA SER A 62 11.84 -36.47 5.93
C SER A 62 11.95 -35.48 7.11
N GLY A 63 11.00 -35.65 8.06
CA GLY A 63 11.23 -35.49 9.50
C GLY A 63 10.72 -34.21 10.18
N PHE A 64 9.48 -34.23 10.67
CA PHE A 64 9.03 -33.28 11.70
C PHE A 64 9.48 -33.76 13.10
N ALA A 65 9.99 -32.84 13.92
CA ALA A 65 10.10 -32.98 15.36
C ALA A 65 9.71 -31.65 16.05
N ASP A 66 9.11 -31.83 17.23
CA ASP A 66 8.37 -30.85 18.03
C ASP A 66 9.28 -29.85 18.77
N GLY A 67 8.83 -28.59 18.84
CA GLY A 67 9.24 -27.54 19.81
C GLY A 67 10.72 -27.21 19.97
N ASP A 68 11.20 -26.15 19.29
CA ASP A 68 12.06 -25.12 19.92
C ASP A 68 12.30 -23.90 19.00
N MET A 69 12.12 -22.72 19.59
CA MET A 69 12.50 -21.37 19.12
C MET A 69 11.73 -20.79 17.91
N ILE A 70 10.75 -19.94 18.21
CA ILE A 70 10.17 -18.96 17.29
C ILE A 70 11.30 -17.98 16.93
N ALA A 71 11.99 -18.24 15.83
CA ALA A 71 12.93 -17.29 15.27
C ALA A 71 12.15 -16.03 14.89
N GLN A 72 12.51 -14.89 15.48
CA GLN A 72 12.21 -13.58 14.91
C GLN A 72 12.88 -13.54 13.53
N ALA A 73 12.14 -13.93 12.50
CA ALA A 73 12.62 -13.94 11.14
C ALA A 73 12.73 -12.49 10.66
N GLN A 74 13.95 -12.10 10.33
CA GLN A 74 14.22 -10.97 9.45
C GLN A 74 13.68 -11.34 8.06
N GLY A 75 12.56 -10.72 7.66
CA GLY A 75 12.08 -10.57 6.28
C GLY A 75 12.13 -11.80 5.35
N GLY A 76 11.51 -12.93 5.73
CA GLY A 76 11.35 -14.09 4.84
C GLY A 76 9.94 -14.22 4.26
N SER A 77 9.80 -14.73 3.03
CA SER A 77 8.52 -15.15 2.45
C SER A 77 8.34 -16.67 2.56
N ASN A 78 7.19 -17.12 3.05
CA ASN A 78 6.77 -18.51 3.07
C ASN A 78 5.76 -18.76 1.95
N ILE A 79 6.07 -19.65 1.02
CA ILE A 79 5.16 -20.04 -0.06
C ILE A 79 4.36 -21.27 0.39
N VAL A 80 3.03 -21.17 0.35
CA VAL A 80 2.11 -22.29 0.59
C VAL A 80 1.67 -22.85 -0.77
N ASN A 81 2.24 -24.00 -1.16
CA ASN A 81 1.87 -24.68 -2.40
C ASN A 81 0.47 -25.28 -2.27
N LEU A 82 -0.46 -24.87 -3.14
CA LEU A 82 -1.82 -25.38 -3.19
C LEU A 82 -1.96 -26.40 -4.32
N GLY A 83 -2.68 -27.49 -4.06
CA GLY A 83 -3.07 -28.49 -5.06
C GLY A 83 -4.19 -28.03 -5.99
N ILE A 84 -4.92 -26.98 -5.62
CA ILE A 84 -6.00 -26.37 -6.41
C ILE A 84 -5.50 -25.23 -7.33
N THR A 85 -6.17 -25.03 -8.47
CA THR A 85 -5.96 -23.87 -9.35
C THR A 85 -6.72 -22.64 -8.86
N LEU A 86 -6.33 -21.46 -9.34
CA LEU A 86 -7.05 -20.20 -9.06
C LEU A 86 -8.51 -20.26 -9.54
N ASP A 87 -8.80 -20.83 -10.72
CA ASP A 87 -10.17 -21.02 -11.22
C ASP A 87 -11.01 -21.91 -10.30
N GLN A 88 -10.45 -22.99 -9.77
CA GLN A 88 -11.16 -23.84 -8.80
C GLN A 88 -11.52 -23.06 -7.53
N MET A 89 -10.59 -22.25 -7.01
CA MET A 89 -10.85 -21.40 -5.85
C MET A 89 -11.95 -20.37 -6.12
N ILE A 90 -11.90 -19.69 -7.28
CA ILE A 90 -12.89 -18.70 -7.68
C ILE A 90 -14.28 -19.35 -7.74
N ARG A 91 -14.41 -20.53 -8.36
CA ARG A 91 -15.69 -21.24 -8.45
C ARG A 91 -16.25 -21.62 -7.08
N MET A 92 -15.39 -22.05 -6.14
CA MET A 92 -15.82 -22.36 -4.77
C MET A 92 -16.32 -21.10 -4.05
N CYS A 93 -15.61 -19.96 -4.18
CA CYS A 93 -16.04 -18.70 -3.59
C CYS A 93 -17.35 -18.19 -4.19
N MET A 94 -17.50 -18.27 -5.52
CA MET A 94 -18.73 -17.89 -6.22
C MET A 94 -19.93 -18.72 -5.78
N ALA A 95 -19.74 -20.00 -5.45
CA ALA A 95 -20.82 -20.84 -4.95
C ALA A 95 -21.37 -20.39 -3.58
N ASN A 96 -20.56 -19.65 -2.81
CA ASN A 96 -20.94 -19.07 -1.53
C ASN A 96 -21.35 -17.59 -1.63
N ASP A 97 -21.34 -17.01 -2.85
CA ASP A 97 -21.58 -15.59 -3.05
C ASP A 97 -23.05 -15.22 -2.87
N GLN A 98 -23.27 -14.10 -2.18
CA GLN A 98 -24.62 -13.60 -1.85
C GLN A 98 -25.01 -12.40 -2.73
N TYR A 99 -24.07 -11.80 -3.45
CA TYR A 99 -24.29 -10.54 -4.18
C TYR A 99 -24.30 -10.67 -5.71
N GLY A 100 -24.12 -11.87 -6.26
CA GLY A 100 -24.15 -12.11 -7.71
C GLY A 100 -22.93 -11.54 -8.43
N ASN A 101 -21.78 -11.53 -7.76
CA ASN A 101 -20.51 -11.05 -8.25
C ASN A 101 -20.03 -11.84 -9.48
N SER A 102 -19.42 -11.13 -10.44
CA SER A 102 -18.90 -11.74 -11.65
C SER A 102 -17.63 -12.55 -11.38
N TYR A 103 -17.32 -13.50 -12.27
CA TYR A 103 -16.04 -14.22 -12.23
C TYR A 103 -14.85 -13.25 -12.27
N ALA A 104 -14.91 -12.21 -13.10
CA ALA A 104 -13.86 -11.20 -13.20
C ALA A 104 -13.66 -10.43 -11.87
N ARG A 105 -14.76 -10.14 -11.14
CA ARG A 105 -14.68 -9.49 -9.82
C ARG A 105 -13.96 -10.37 -8.80
N PHE A 106 -14.24 -11.67 -8.81
CA PHE A 106 -13.53 -12.64 -7.96
C PHE A 106 -12.09 -12.82 -8.40
N GLN A 107 -11.83 -12.96 -9.70
CA GLN A 107 -10.47 -13.09 -10.23
C GLN A 107 -9.59 -11.90 -9.81
N ALA A 108 -10.11 -10.68 -9.95
CA ALA A 108 -9.39 -9.47 -9.54
C ALA A 108 -9.09 -9.42 -8.03
N ALA A 109 -9.92 -10.05 -7.19
CA ALA A 109 -9.76 -10.04 -5.73
C ALA A 109 -9.00 -11.25 -5.16
N LEU A 110 -8.95 -12.36 -5.91
CA LEU A 110 -8.31 -13.61 -5.49
C LEU A 110 -6.95 -13.82 -6.13
N ASP A 111 -6.69 -13.31 -7.33
CA ASP A 111 -5.38 -13.48 -7.96
C ASP A 111 -4.29 -12.84 -7.08
N PRO A 112 -3.35 -13.63 -6.52
CA PRO A 112 -2.36 -13.07 -5.62
C PRO A 112 -1.53 -11.95 -6.23
N ASN A 113 -1.35 -11.94 -7.56
CA ASN A 113 -0.61 -10.91 -8.29
C ASN A 113 -1.35 -9.58 -8.43
N ASN A 114 -2.65 -9.55 -8.11
CA ASN A 114 -3.47 -8.34 -8.14
C ASN A 114 -3.71 -7.75 -6.74
N CYS A 115 -3.15 -8.36 -5.69
CA CYS A 115 -3.33 -7.93 -4.30
C CYS A 115 -2.14 -7.11 -3.79
N ASP A 116 -2.38 -6.19 -2.86
CA ASP A 116 -1.29 -5.50 -2.15
C ASP A 116 -0.50 -6.50 -1.29
N LEU A 117 0.84 -6.43 -1.30
CA LEU A 117 1.69 -7.39 -0.57
C LEU A 117 1.33 -7.50 0.92
N THR A 118 0.86 -6.42 1.53
CA THR A 118 0.44 -6.37 2.93
C THR A 118 -0.70 -7.34 3.24
N VAL A 119 -1.54 -7.74 2.27
CA VAL A 119 -2.59 -8.76 2.52
C VAL A 119 -2.02 -10.13 2.87
N PHE A 120 -0.77 -10.38 2.48
CA PHE A 120 -0.04 -11.62 2.76
C PHE A 120 0.86 -11.52 4.00
N ALA A 121 0.86 -10.39 4.70
CA ALA A 121 1.62 -10.23 5.94
C ALA A 121 1.17 -11.28 6.97
N ASP A 122 2.13 -11.99 7.57
CA ASP A 122 1.88 -12.87 8.70
C ASP A 122 1.52 -12.01 9.91
N LEU A 123 0.23 -12.00 10.22
CA LEU A 123 -0.38 -11.18 11.28
C LEU A 123 0.07 -11.62 12.68
N ARG A 124 0.84 -12.70 12.81
CA ARG A 124 1.48 -13.12 14.05
C ARG A 124 2.80 -12.38 14.32
N THR A 125 3.32 -11.68 13.31
CA THR A 125 4.50 -10.83 13.44
C THR A 125 4.13 -9.57 14.24
N SER A 126 4.90 -9.25 15.28
CA SER A 126 4.71 -8.01 16.04
C SER A 126 4.80 -6.82 15.11
N SER A 127 3.92 -5.84 15.33
CA SER A 127 3.88 -4.62 14.54
C SER A 127 5.05 -3.69 14.81
N GLY A 128 5.64 -3.73 16.01
CA GLY A 128 6.61 -2.72 16.45
C GLY A 128 6.02 -1.33 16.70
N LEU A 129 4.69 -1.13 16.55
CA LEU A 129 4.03 0.12 16.86
C LEU A 129 3.94 0.33 18.37
N THR A 130 4.21 1.56 18.81
CA THR A 130 3.96 1.97 20.20
C THR A 130 2.52 2.44 20.38
N ALA A 131 2.04 2.41 21.62
CA ALA A 131 0.72 2.95 21.97
C ALA A 131 0.54 4.41 21.52
N ALA A 132 1.58 5.24 21.71
CA ALA A 132 1.56 6.65 21.32
C ALA A 132 1.46 6.84 19.80
N GLN A 133 2.14 6.00 19.00
CA GLN A 133 2.04 6.03 17.53
C GLN A 133 0.63 5.62 17.07
N ILE A 134 0.04 4.60 17.70
CA ILE A 134 -1.35 4.19 17.42
C ILE A 134 -2.33 5.31 17.75
N ASP A 135 -2.19 5.92 18.93
CA ASP A 135 -3.06 7.04 19.35
C ASP A 135 -2.92 8.25 18.43
N ALA A 136 -1.69 8.59 18.02
CA ALA A 136 -1.43 9.66 17.05
C ALA A 136 -2.10 9.37 15.69
N PHE A 137 -2.00 8.13 15.20
CA PHE A 137 -2.62 7.73 13.95
C PHE A 137 -4.15 7.86 14.00
N ILE A 138 -4.79 7.36 15.06
CA ILE A 138 -6.25 7.45 15.27
C ILE A 138 -6.68 8.93 15.35
N LEU A 139 -5.90 9.78 16.03
CA LEU A 139 -6.18 11.20 16.14
C LEU A 139 -6.02 11.97 14.81
N SER A 140 -5.12 11.52 13.93
CA SER A 140 -4.82 12.22 12.66
C SER A 140 -6.05 12.37 11.75
N THR A 141 -6.99 11.42 11.83
CA THR A 141 -8.22 11.41 11.01
C THR A 141 -9.46 11.80 11.80
N ALA A 142 -9.33 11.97 13.13
CA ALA A 142 -10.45 12.25 14.01
C ALA A 142 -11.19 13.52 13.61
N LYS A 143 -10.52 14.58 13.09
CA LYS A 143 -11.17 15.85 12.64
C LYS A 143 -12.26 16.37 13.61
N GLY A 144 -12.09 16.16 14.92
CA GLY A 144 -13.08 16.52 15.95
C GLY A 144 -14.15 15.47 16.28
N ARG A 145 -14.17 14.31 15.62
CA ARG A 145 -14.99 13.13 15.96
C ARG A 145 -14.48 12.51 17.26
N GLN A 146 -15.35 12.39 18.25
CA GLN A 146 -15.06 11.76 19.54
C GLN A 146 -15.27 10.23 19.47
N GLY A 147 -14.53 9.54 18.60
CA GLY A 147 -14.60 8.08 18.47
C GLY A 147 -14.02 7.37 19.71
N LYS A 148 -14.56 6.19 20.04
CA LYS A 148 -14.12 5.42 21.23
C LYS A 148 -12.80 4.66 21.07
N LEU A 149 -12.19 4.73 19.89
CA LEU A 149 -10.83 4.25 19.66
C LEU A 149 -9.76 5.26 20.12
N VAL A 150 -10.12 6.53 20.35
CA VAL A 150 -9.17 7.55 20.82
C VAL A 150 -8.59 7.17 22.18
N GLY A 151 -7.26 7.10 22.29
CA GLY A 151 -6.56 6.74 23.53
C GLY A 151 -6.48 5.23 23.79
N MET A 152 -6.90 4.39 22.83
CA MET A 152 -6.88 2.93 22.96
C MET A 152 -5.55 2.29 22.55
N GLY A 153 -4.52 3.07 22.19
CA GLY A 153 -3.22 2.55 21.76
C GLY A 153 -2.61 1.54 22.73
N SER A 154 -2.72 1.76 24.04
CA SER A 154 -2.22 0.81 25.05
C SER A 154 -3.00 -0.51 25.07
N ALA A 155 -4.30 -0.48 24.80
CA ALA A 155 -5.13 -1.68 24.74
C ALA A 155 -4.76 -2.56 23.52
N PHE A 156 -4.47 -1.94 22.37
CA PHE A 156 -4.01 -2.66 21.19
C PHE A 156 -2.62 -3.27 21.36
N VAL A 157 -1.68 -2.53 21.96
CA VAL A 157 -0.35 -3.08 22.29
C VAL A 157 -0.47 -4.23 23.30
N GLN A 158 -1.35 -4.09 24.30
CA GLN A 158 -1.61 -5.17 25.25
C GLN A 158 -2.23 -6.40 24.56
N ALA A 159 -3.15 -6.21 23.62
CA ALA A 159 -3.73 -7.28 22.83
C ALA A 159 -2.68 -8.01 21.99
N GLU A 160 -1.76 -7.29 21.34
CA GLU A 160 -0.64 -7.88 20.61
C GLU A 160 0.25 -8.73 21.53
N GLN A 161 0.60 -8.21 22.71
CA GLN A 161 1.43 -8.92 23.67
C GLN A 161 0.75 -10.18 24.22
N THR A 162 -0.58 -10.14 24.38
CA THR A 162 -1.36 -11.24 25.00
C THR A 162 -1.68 -12.34 24.00
N TYR A 163 -2.09 -11.97 22.79
CA TYR A 163 -2.62 -12.90 21.79
C TYR A 163 -1.66 -13.13 20.62
N HIS A 164 -0.50 -12.46 20.59
CA HIS A 164 0.49 -12.56 19.52
C HIS A 164 -0.14 -12.30 18.13
N ILE A 165 -0.93 -11.23 18.07
CA ILE A 165 -1.57 -10.71 16.85
C ILE A 165 -1.14 -9.25 16.67
N SER A 166 -0.63 -8.91 15.49
CA SER A 166 -0.14 -7.59 15.12
C SER A 166 -1.11 -6.46 15.54
N ALA A 167 -0.62 -5.50 16.32
CA ALA A 167 -1.40 -4.33 16.74
C ALA A 167 -1.77 -3.46 15.53
N ALA A 168 -0.92 -3.39 14.49
CA ALA A 168 -1.26 -2.70 13.25
C ALA A 168 -2.53 -3.27 12.62
N TYR A 169 -2.64 -4.59 12.55
CA TYR A 169 -3.83 -5.27 12.07
C TYR A 169 -5.04 -5.02 12.96
N LEU A 170 -4.91 -5.20 14.28
CA LEU A 170 -6.03 -5.01 15.21
C LEU A 170 -6.58 -3.57 15.14
N VAL A 171 -5.70 -2.57 15.05
CA VAL A 171 -6.09 -1.15 14.90
C VAL A 171 -6.79 -0.93 13.57
N ALA A 172 -6.21 -1.39 12.46
CA ALA A 172 -6.77 -1.23 11.12
C ALA A 172 -8.15 -1.89 11.00
N HIS A 173 -8.28 -3.11 11.49
CA HIS A 173 -9.54 -3.84 11.54
C HIS A 173 -10.58 -3.10 12.38
N ALA A 174 -10.22 -2.67 13.59
CA ALA A 174 -11.14 -1.92 14.44
C ALA A 174 -11.60 -0.60 13.81
N ILE A 175 -10.70 0.13 13.14
CA ILE A 175 -11.02 1.36 12.42
C ILE A 175 -12.04 1.10 11.31
N LEU A 176 -11.81 0.06 10.50
CA LEU A 176 -12.68 -0.27 9.37
C LEU A 176 -14.10 -0.62 9.85
N GLU A 177 -14.20 -1.52 10.82
CA GLU A 177 -15.49 -2.05 11.32
C GLU A 177 -16.34 -0.99 12.03
N THR A 178 -15.70 0.06 12.56
CA THR A 178 -16.38 1.04 13.42
C THR A 178 -16.44 2.43 12.82
N GLY A 179 -15.88 2.64 11.62
CA GLY A 179 -15.69 3.95 11.04
C GLY A 179 -14.94 4.87 12.00
N TRP A 180 -13.71 4.47 12.37
CA TRP A 180 -12.86 5.21 13.32
C TRP A 180 -13.44 5.33 14.75
N GLY A 181 -14.15 4.31 15.20
CA GLY A 181 -14.71 4.22 16.55
C GLY A 181 -16.00 5.01 16.75
N THR A 182 -16.72 5.33 15.67
CA THR A 182 -17.91 6.21 15.71
C THR A 182 -19.23 5.47 15.47
N SER A 183 -19.20 4.19 15.10
CA SER A 183 -20.41 3.37 14.99
C SER A 183 -21.16 3.29 16.32
N THR A 184 -22.48 3.09 16.27
CA THR A 184 -23.34 3.07 17.46
C THR A 184 -22.82 2.09 18.52
N LEU A 185 -22.46 0.87 18.11
CA LEU A 185 -21.96 -0.17 19.01
C LEU A 185 -20.54 0.11 19.51
N ALA A 186 -19.69 0.76 18.70
CA ALA A 186 -18.37 1.23 19.16
C ALA A 186 -18.48 2.36 20.18
N MET A 187 -19.49 3.23 20.07
CA MET A 187 -19.74 4.32 21.02
C MET A 187 -20.24 3.84 22.39
N GLY A 188 -20.70 2.59 22.44
CA GLY A 188 -21.26 1.93 23.62
C GLY A 188 -22.78 1.90 23.57
N GLN A 189 -23.37 0.73 23.83
CA GLN A 189 -24.82 0.54 23.88
C GLN A 189 -25.25 -0.01 25.24
N ASP A 190 -26.35 0.54 25.77
CA ASP A 190 -26.95 0.06 27.02
C ASP A 190 -27.70 -1.27 26.79
N HIS A 191 -27.42 -2.25 27.64
CA HIS A 191 -28.24 -3.43 27.80
C HIS A 191 -28.50 -3.66 29.29
N GLN A 192 -29.74 -3.44 29.71
CA GLN A 192 -30.20 -3.62 31.10
C GLN A 192 -29.39 -2.80 32.13
N GLY A 193 -29.01 -1.57 31.78
CA GLY A 193 -28.28 -0.65 32.66
C GLY A 193 -26.77 -0.84 32.69
N THR A 194 -26.22 -1.71 31.83
CA THR A 194 -24.78 -1.88 31.63
C THR A 194 -24.43 -1.49 30.19
N ILE A 195 -23.38 -0.69 30.01
CA ILE A 195 -22.90 -0.29 28.68
C ILE A 195 -21.92 -1.33 28.15
N TYR A 196 -22.10 -1.73 26.89
CA TYR A 196 -21.24 -2.69 26.20
C TYR A 196 -20.68 -2.11 24.90
N TYR A 197 -19.51 -2.58 24.50
CA TYR A 197 -18.74 -2.09 23.34
C TYR A 197 -18.35 -3.25 22.42
N ASN A 198 -18.29 -3.01 21.11
CA ASN A 198 -17.73 -3.96 20.14
C ASN A 198 -17.01 -3.17 19.03
N PHE A 199 -15.74 -3.50 18.79
CA PHE A 199 -14.91 -2.79 17.82
C PHE A 199 -14.59 -3.55 16.55
N PHE A 200 -14.99 -4.82 16.42
CA PHE A 200 -14.55 -5.68 15.31
C PHE A 200 -15.71 -6.27 14.51
N GLY A 201 -16.94 -5.75 14.72
CA GLY A 201 -18.13 -6.27 14.05
C GLY A 201 -18.49 -7.71 14.42
N ILE A 202 -17.86 -8.28 15.47
CA ILE A 202 -17.98 -9.71 15.79
C ILE A 202 -19.43 -10.02 16.20
N GLY A 203 -20.02 -10.99 15.50
CA GLY A 203 -21.38 -11.45 15.74
C GLY A 203 -22.48 -10.58 15.14
N ALA A 204 -22.16 -9.50 14.41
CA ALA A 204 -23.14 -8.72 13.67
C ALA A 204 -23.48 -9.39 12.33
N TYR A 205 -24.77 -9.65 12.06
CA TYR A 205 -25.25 -10.18 10.78
C TYR A 205 -26.17 -9.17 10.07
N ASP A 206 -26.22 -9.21 8.74
CA ASP A 206 -27.04 -8.31 7.90
C ASP A 206 -28.51 -8.27 8.35
N GLY A 207 -29.05 -7.04 8.48
CA GLY A 207 -30.45 -6.77 8.82
C GLY A 207 -30.76 -6.65 10.32
N VAL A 208 -29.85 -7.05 11.23
CA VAL A 208 -29.99 -6.87 12.69
C VAL A 208 -28.64 -6.64 13.40
N ALA A 209 -27.65 -6.11 12.68
CA ALA A 209 -26.25 -5.99 13.10
C ALA A 209 -26.02 -5.49 14.54
N ASP A 210 -26.75 -4.44 14.95
CA ASP A 210 -26.63 -3.88 16.31
C ASP A 210 -27.05 -4.86 17.40
N SER A 211 -28.08 -5.69 17.19
CA SER A 211 -28.59 -6.61 18.22
C SER A 211 -27.70 -7.83 18.42
N ALA A 212 -27.14 -8.36 17.34
CA ALA A 212 -26.29 -9.55 17.38
C ALA A 212 -24.86 -9.22 17.83
N GLY A 213 -24.30 -8.09 17.36
CA GLY A 213 -23.03 -7.55 17.86
C GLY A 213 -23.10 -7.14 19.35
N LEU A 214 -24.22 -6.55 19.79
CA LEU A 214 -24.46 -6.27 21.21
C LEU A 214 -24.59 -7.55 22.03
N SER A 215 -25.32 -8.55 21.54
CA SER A 215 -25.46 -9.85 22.22
C SER A 215 -24.11 -10.52 22.44
N MET A 216 -23.21 -10.45 21.45
CA MET A 216 -21.83 -10.92 21.60
C MET A 216 -21.11 -10.17 22.72
N ALA A 217 -21.15 -8.83 22.69
CA ALA A 217 -20.48 -8.00 23.70
C ALA A 217 -21.02 -8.26 25.12
N VAL A 218 -22.33 -8.50 25.26
CA VAL A 218 -22.97 -8.89 26.52
C VAL A 218 -22.45 -10.25 27.01
N ASN A 219 -22.48 -11.27 26.14
CA ASN A 219 -22.05 -12.62 26.48
C ASN A 219 -20.56 -12.69 26.89
N GLN A 220 -19.73 -11.86 26.24
CA GLN A 220 -18.29 -11.79 26.50
C GLN A 220 -17.92 -10.78 27.60
N GLY A 221 -18.87 -10.00 28.11
CA GLY A 221 -18.65 -9.03 29.19
C GLY A 221 -17.82 -7.81 28.79
N TRP A 222 -17.93 -7.33 27.54
CA TRP A 222 -17.17 -6.19 27.00
C TRP A 222 -17.72 -4.84 27.48
N THR A 223 -17.62 -4.59 28.78
CA THR A 223 -18.22 -3.45 29.49
C THR A 223 -17.36 -2.18 29.49
N THR A 224 -16.16 -2.27 28.93
CA THR A 224 -15.25 -1.12 28.73
C THR A 224 -14.63 -1.17 27.34
N PRO A 225 -14.20 -0.03 26.76
CA PRO A 225 -13.46 -0.01 25.50
C PRO A 225 -12.25 -0.94 25.50
N THR A 226 -11.43 -0.94 26.56
CA THR A 226 -10.26 -1.83 26.68
C THR A 226 -10.67 -3.30 26.66
N SER A 227 -11.71 -3.69 27.39
CA SER A 227 -12.19 -5.08 27.37
C SER A 227 -12.73 -5.50 25.99
N ALA A 228 -13.32 -4.59 25.23
CA ALA A 228 -13.76 -4.87 23.86
C ALA A 228 -12.59 -5.05 22.88
N VAL A 229 -11.50 -4.28 23.05
CA VAL A 229 -10.27 -4.47 22.27
C VAL A 229 -9.66 -5.85 22.58
N LEU A 230 -9.43 -6.16 23.86
CA LEU A 230 -8.80 -7.42 24.27
C LEU A 230 -9.66 -8.63 23.92
N GLY A 231 -10.97 -8.57 24.20
CA GLY A 231 -11.89 -9.66 23.92
C GLY A 231 -12.13 -9.88 22.43
N GLY A 232 -12.15 -8.82 21.62
CA GLY A 232 -12.19 -8.95 20.18
C GLY A 232 -10.92 -9.59 19.62
N ALA A 233 -9.75 -9.19 20.12
CA ALA A 233 -8.47 -9.83 19.75
C ALA A 233 -8.43 -11.31 20.16
N GLN A 234 -8.94 -11.66 21.34
CA GLN A 234 -9.09 -13.05 21.76
C GLN A 234 -9.98 -13.84 20.80
N TRP A 235 -11.12 -13.27 20.41
CA TRP A 235 -12.03 -13.95 19.50
C TRP A 235 -11.37 -14.21 18.15
N ILE A 236 -10.65 -13.23 17.59
CA ILE A 236 -9.89 -13.37 16.35
C ILE A 236 -8.77 -14.43 16.50
N TYR A 237 -8.09 -14.47 17.64
CA TYR A 237 -7.11 -15.50 17.98
C TYR A 237 -7.72 -16.91 17.91
N GLU A 238 -8.85 -17.11 18.58
CA GLU A 238 -9.50 -18.42 18.73
C GLU A 238 -10.15 -18.92 17.43
N HIS A 239 -10.67 -18.01 16.61
CA HIS A 239 -11.51 -18.37 15.45
C HIS A 239 -10.80 -18.24 14.11
N TYR A 240 -9.73 -17.44 13.98
CA TYR A 240 -9.01 -17.25 12.71
C TYR A 240 -7.50 -17.51 12.83
N ILE A 241 -6.76 -16.63 13.50
CA ILE A 241 -5.28 -16.61 13.38
C ILE A 241 -4.64 -17.91 13.91
N TYR A 242 -5.12 -18.40 15.05
CA TYR A 242 -4.61 -19.62 15.72
C TYR A 242 -5.68 -20.72 15.82
N ALA A 243 -6.76 -20.62 15.04
CA ALA A 243 -7.79 -21.64 15.01
C ALA A 243 -7.22 -22.97 14.47
N LYS A 244 -7.26 -24.03 15.28
CA LYS A 244 -6.63 -25.33 14.93
C LYS A 244 -7.10 -25.91 13.60
N GLN A 245 -8.36 -25.67 13.22
CA GLN A 245 -8.96 -26.20 12.00
C GLN A 245 -8.90 -25.22 10.81
N TYR A 246 -8.75 -23.93 11.07
CA TYR A 246 -8.90 -22.84 10.10
C TYR A 246 -7.78 -21.82 10.26
N ALA A 247 -6.54 -22.28 10.52
CA ALA A 247 -5.44 -21.35 10.79
C ALA A 247 -5.27 -20.39 9.60
N GLN A 248 -5.67 -19.13 9.81
CA GLN A 248 -5.77 -18.10 8.78
C GLN A 248 -4.88 -16.92 9.19
N PRO A 249 -3.54 -17.05 9.14
CA PRO A 249 -2.62 -16.08 9.72
C PRO A 249 -2.39 -14.82 8.89
N THR A 250 -3.06 -14.67 7.74
CA THR A 250 -2.97 -13.50 6.85
C THR A 250 -4.34 -12.96 6.53
N LEU A 251 -4.44 -11.68 6.14
CA LEU A 251 -5.71 -11.10 5.68
C LEU A 251 -6.29 -11.87 4.50
N TYR A 252 -5.42 -12.30 3.58
CA TYR A 252 -5.80 -13.13 2.45
C TYR A 252 -6.39 -14.48 2.91
N ALA A 253 -5.73 -15.16 3.86
CA ALA A 253 -6.24 -16.42 4.41
C ALA A 253 -7.58 -16.23 5.13
N MET A 254 -7.72 -15.18 5.93
CA MET A 254 -8.96 -14.84 6.66
C MET A 254 -10.12 -14.57 5.70
N LYS A 255 -9.87 -13.86 4.59
CA LYS A 255 -10.91 -13.57 3.60
C LYS A 255 -11.28 -14.79 2.78
N TRP A 256 -10.32 -15.61 2.39
CA TRP A 256 -10.52 -16.60 1.33
C TRP A 256 -10.60 -18.04 1.80
N ASP A 257 -10.07 -18.38 2.98
CA ASP A 257 -10.09 -19.75 3.53
C ASP A 257 -9.46 -20.77 2.55
N TYR A 258 -8.39 -20.35 1.86
CA TYR A 258 -7.76 -21.15 0.80
C TYR A 258 -7.18 -22.48 1.31
N ALA A 259 -6.75 -22.54 2.58
CA ALA A 259 -6.20 -23.76 3.16
C ALA A 259 -7.26 -24.87 3.27
N GLN A 260 -8.49 -24.50 3.63
CA GLN A 260 -9.62 -25.44 3.66
C GLN A 260 -10.15 -25.73 2.26
N ALA A 261 -10.07 -24.76 1.34
CA ALA A 261 -10.40 -25.00 -0.05
C ALA A 261 -9.50 -26.08 -0.65
N ASP A 262 -8.20 -25.99 -0.38
CA ASP A 262 -7.20 -26.96 -0.83
C ASP A 262 -7.38 -28.33 -0.17
N ALA A 263 -7.52 -28.36 1.16
CA ALA A 263 -7.59 -29.60 1.92
C ALA A 263 -8.94 -30.33 1.82
N LYS A 264 -10.04 -29.60 1.64
CA LYS A 264 -11.42 -30.13 1.80
C LYS A 264 -12.39 -29.69 0.72
N GLY A 265 -11.98 -28.88 -0.25
CA GLY A 265 -12.86 -28.40 -1.32
C GLY A 265 -13.96 -27.45 -0.84
N THR A 266 -13.74 -26.73 0.27
CA THR A 266 -14.70 -25.77 0.83
C THR A 266 -13.99 -24.56 1.41
N CYS A 267 -14.58 -23.37 1.26
CA CYS A 267 -14.03 -22.09 1.72
C CYS A 267 -15.10 -21.28 2.47
N TRP A 268 -15.82 -21.92 3.39
CA TRP A 268 -16.96 -21.30 4.07
C TRP A 268 -16.54 -20.39 5.24
N HIS A 269 -15.37 -20.61 5.83
CA HIS A 269 -14.91 -19.89 7.02
C HIS A 269 -14.21 -18.58 6.63
N GLN A 270 -14.94 -17.73 5.90
CA GLN A 270 -14.45 -16.42 5.48
C GLN A 270 -14.84 -15.37 6.51
N TYR A 271 -13.94 -14.42 6.80
CA TYR A 271 -14.22 -13.34 7.73
C TYR A 271 -15.37 -12.44 7.25
N CYS A 272 -15.42 -12.19 5.93
CA CYS A 272 -16.46 -11.38 5.33
C CYS A 272 -16.83 -11.86 3.92
N THR A 273 -17.96 -11.39 3.43
CA THR A 273 -18.38 -11.52 2.04
C THR A 273 -17.63 -10.54 1.12
N LEU A 274 -17.61 -10.81 -0.19
CA LEU A 274 -17.02 -9.90 -1.18
C LEU A 274 -18.08 -8.87 -1.62
N PRO A 275 -17.87 -7.56 -1.40
CA PRO A 275 -18.78 -6.54 -1.92
C PRO A 275 -18.67 -6.41 -3.44
N SER A 276 -19.78 -6.07 -4.10
CA SER A 276 -19.82 -6.02 -5.58
C SER A 276 -19.03 -4.89 -6.21
N ASN A 277 -19.06 -3.70 -5.62
CA ASN A 277 -18.50 -2.50 -6.23
C ASN A 277 -17.51 -1.75 -5.33
N ASP A 278 -17.18 -2.33 -4.16
CA ASP A 278 -16.24 -1.73 -3.22
C ASP A 278 -14.94 -2.51 -3.14
N THR A 279 -13.88 -1.86 -2.65
CA THR A 279 -12.59 -2.49 -2.34
C THR A 279 -12.79 -3.69 -1.39
N PRO A 280 -12.18 -4.85 -1.65
CA PRO A 280 -12.29 -6.00 -0.74
C PRO A 280 -11.80 -5.67 0.68
N TRP A 281 -12.41 -6.29 1.69
CA TRP A 281 -12.08 -6.10 3.11
C TRP A 281 -10.57 -6.24 3.44
N HIS A 282 -9.91 -7.27 2.90
CA HIS A 282 -8.49 -7.52 3.17
C HIS A 282 -7.60 -6.40 2.61
N GLU A 283 -7.92 -5.88 1.43
CA GLU A 283 -7.23 -4.73 0.84
C GLU A 283 -7.48 -3.45 1.65
N GLN A 284 -8.72 -3.23 2.13
CA GLN A 284 -9.03 -2.08 2.98
C GLN A 284 -8.27 -2.11 4.31
N ILE A 285 -8.15 -3.28 4.95
CA ILE A 285 -7.37 -3.42 6.18
C ILE A 285 -5.88 -3.27 5.89
N ALA A 286 -5.35 -3.90 4.85
CA ALA A 286 -3.94 -3.78 4.45
C ALA A 286 -3.55 -2.31 4.25
N LYS A 287 -4.38 -1.55 3.53
CA LYS A 287 -4.23 -0.11 3.37
C LYS A 287 -4.20 0.65 4.70
N LEU A 288 -5.10 0.35 5.63
CA LEU A 288 -5.13 1.00 6.95
C LEU A 288 -3.89 0.64 7.79
N MET A 289 -3.36 -0.59 7.66
CA MET A 289 -2.09 -0.98 8.26
C MET A 289 -0.94 -0.15 7.70
N ASP A 290 -0.83 -0.04 6.38
CA ASP A 290 0.22 0.73 5.72
C ASP A 290 0.13 2.23 6.08
N GLN A 291 -1.08 2.76 6.21
CA GLN A 291 -1.32 4.11 6.73
C GLN A 291 -0.82 4.31 8.17
N ALA A 292 -1.02 3.32 9.05
CA ALA A 292 -0.53 3.38 10.42
C ALA A 292 1.01 3.40 10.48
N TYR A 293 1.67 2.57 9.68
CA TYR A 293 3.14 2.55 9.58
C TYR A 293 3.71 3.84 8.98
N THR A 294 3.09 4.33 7.92
CA THR A 294 3.47 5.60 7.26
C THR A 294 3.36 6.75 8.26
N HIS A 295 2.26 6.82 9.02
CA HIS A 295 2.08 7.83 10.06
C HIS A 295 3.11 7.70 11.20
N ALA A 296 3.51 6.48 11.53
CA ALA A 296 4.52 6.20 12.53
C ALA A 296 5.96 6.48 12.06
N GLY A 297 6.16 6.68 10.76
CA GLY A 297 7.43 7.07 10.14
C GLY A 297 8.42 5.92 9.92
N PHE A 298 7.94 4.68 9.76
CA PHE A 298 8.81 3.54 9.45
C PHE A 298 8.12 2.48 8.59
N ASP A 299 8.91 1.76 7.79
CA ASP A 299 8.43 0.64 6.98
C ASP A 299 8.20 -0.62 7.84
N PRO A 300 7.09 -1.36 7.65
CA PRO A 300 6.88 -2.61 8.36
C PRO A 300 7.88 -3.69 7.91
N THR A 301 8.33 -4.52 8.85
CA THR A 301 9.12 -5.73 8.54
C THR A 301 8.21 -6.96 8.62
N TYR A 302 7.46 -7.23 7.56
CA TYR A 302 6.60 -8.41 7.49
C TYR A 302 7.40 -9.66 7.13
N ASN A 303 7.04 -10.79 7.76
CA ASN A 303 7.13 -12.08 7.08
C ASN A 303 5.86 -12.23 6.23
N TYR A 304 6.00 -12.76 5.02
CA TYR A 304 4.86 -12.96 4.14
C TYR A 304 4.50 -14.44 4.05
N ILE A 305 3.21 -14.76 3.97
CA ILE A 305 2.71 -16.11 3.67
C ILE A 305 1.87 -16.02 2.40
N LEU A 306 2.41 -16.54 1.28
CA LEU A 306 1.80 -16.41 -0.04
C LEU A 306 1.19 -17.74 -0.50
N PRO A 307 -0.09 -17.77 -0.90
CA PRO A 307 -0.67 -18.95 -1.53
C PRO A 307 -0.23 -19.06 -2.99
N LEU A 308 0.44 -20.15 -3.33
CA LEU A 308 0.80 -20.50 -4.70
C LEU A 308 -0.20 -21.50 -5.24
N TYR A 309 -1.15 -21.00 -6.04
CA TYR A 309 -2.09 -21.86 -6.77
C TYR A 309 -1.38 -22.73 -7.80
N LYS A 310 -1.89 -23.94 -8.01
CA LYS A 310 -1.33 -24.89 -8.97
C LYS A 310 -1.27 -24.29 -10.37
N GLY A 311 -0.06 -24.22 -10.92
CA GLY A 311 0.20 -23.67 -12.26
C GLY A 311 0.10 -22.14 -12.34
N TRP A 312 0.21 -21.45 -11.20
CA TRP A 312 0.21 -19.98 -11.12
C TRP A 312 1.57 -19.46 -10.63
N SER A 313 1.74 -18.15 -10.58
CA SER A 313 2.86 -17.46 -9.91
C SER A 313 2.37 -16.67 -8.69
N VAL A 314 3.28 -16.34 -7.78
CA VAL A 314 2.99 -15.42 -6.66
C VAL A 314 3.79 -14.12 -6.82
N PRO A 315 3.33 -13.02 -6.19
CA PRO A 315 4.09 -11.77 -6.16
C PRO A 315 5.52 -11.94 -5.68
N ASP A 316 6.47 -11.25 -6.33
CA ASP A 316 7.83 -11.14 -5.81
C ASP A 316 7.87 -10.17 -4.61
N THR A 317 8.06 -10.74 -3.43
CA THR A 317 8.12 -9.99 -2.16
C THR A 317 9.37 -9.13 -1.99
N ASN A 318 10.37 -9.24 -2.87
CA ASN A 318 11.56 -8.41 -2.88
C ASN A 318 11.38 -7.12 -3.68
N THR A 319 10.21 -6.93 -4.29
CA THR A 319 9.90 -5.74 -5.09
C THR A 319 8.83 -4.88 -4.43
N ARG A 320 8.74 -3.62 -4.85
CA ARG A 320 7.64 -2.72 -4.55
C ARG A 320 7.19 -2.02 -5.84
N ALA A 321 5.89 -1.95 -6.06
CA ALA A 321 5.32 -1.22 -7.18
C ALA A 321 5.61 0.29 -7.03
N MET A 322 6.00 0.93 -8.12
CA MET A 322 6.15 2.39 -8.19
C MET A 322 4.96 2.98 -8.93
N PHE A 323 4.06 3.61 -8.19
CA PHE A 323 2.88 4.29 -8.72
C PHE A 323 3.28 5.58 -9.42
N ARG A 324 2.71 5.81 -10.60
CA ARG A 324 2.87 7.03 -11.39
C ARG A 324 1.59 7.87 -11.28
N MET A 325 1.73 9.09 -10.77
CA MET A 325 0.64 10.05 -10.60
C MET A 325 0.85 11.25 -11.50
N TYR A 326 -0.14 11.60 -12.32
CA TYR A 326 -0.09 12.76 -13.21
C TYR A 326 -0.95 13.90 -12.68
N ASN A 327 -0.39 15.11 -12.60
CA ASN A 327 -1.14 16.31 -12.26
C ASN A 327 -1.63 17.01 -13.55
N PRO A 328 -2.93 16.99 -13.86
CA PRO A 328 -3.44 17.62 -15.09
C PRO A 328 -3.33 19.15 -15.10
N ASN A 329 -3.09 19.78 -13.94
CA ASN A 329 -2.98 21.24 -13.84
C ASN A 329 -1.55 21.75 -14.07
N SER A 330 -0.54 20.96 -13.70
CA SER A 330 0.88 21.35 -13.80
C SER A 330 1.66 20.57 -14.87
N GLY A 331 1.16 19.40 -15.30
CA GLY A 331 1.90 18.45 -16.13
C GLY A 331 2.92 17.62 -15.37
N GLU A 332 2.99 17.74 -14.05
CA GLU A 332 3.91 16.99 -13.19
C GLU A 332 3.59 15.50 -13.17
N HIS A 333 4.64 14.68 -13.15
CA HIS A 333 4.55 13.29 -12.76
C HIS A 333 5.20 13.09 -11.40
N PHE A 334 4.48 12.48 -10.47
CA PHE A 334 4.96 12.09 -9.16
C PHE A 334 5.03 10.57 -9.06
N TYR A 335 6.13 10.07 -8.50
CA TYR A 335 6.38 8.64 -8.35
C TYR A 335 6.51 8.26 -6.89
N THR A 336 5.78 7.22 -6.48
CA THR A 336 5.77 6.75 -5.10
C THR A 336 5.45 5.27 -4.99
N SER A 337 6.05 4.57 -4.02
CA SER A 337 5.60 3.24 -3.60
C SER A 337 4.56 3.28 -2.49
N SER A 338 4.26 4.46 -1.95
CA SER A 338 3.27 4.64 -0.88
C SER A 338 1.88 4.73 -1.48
N ILE A 339 1.02 3.76 -1.14
CA ILE A 339 -0.41 3.79 -1.44
C ILE A 339 -1.07 5.06 -0.86
N VAL A 340 -0.62 5.52 0.32
CA VAL A 340 -1.17 6.71 0.99
C VAL A 340 -0.95 7.98 0.18
N GLU A 341 0.29 8.26 -0.21
CA GLU A 341 0.65 9.35 -1.13
C GLU A 341 -0.15 9.26 -2.44
N ARG A 342 -0.20 8.08 -3.09
CA ARG A 342 -0.99 7.85 -4.32
C ARG A 342 -2.45 8.29 -4.17
N GLU A 343 -3.12 7.84 -3.11
CA GLU A 343 -4.53 8.15 -2.88
C GLU A 343 -4.79 9.58 -2.42
N THR A 344 -3.85 10.16 -1.69
CA THR A 344 -3.90 11.57 -1.30
C THR A 344 -3.86 12.45 -2.54
N LEU A 345 -2.98 12.12 -3.49
CA LEU A 345 -2.87 12.81 -4.78
C LEU A 345 -4.12 12.59 -5.64
N ASP A 346 -4.62 11.36 -5.74
CA ASP A 346 -5.88 11.03 -6.44
C ASP A 346 -7.06 11.85 -5.91
N SER A 347 -7.21 11.91 -4.58
CA SER A 347 -8.23 12.72 -3.90
C SER A 347 -8.05 14.23 -4.11
N ALA A 348 -6.82 14.67 -4.36
CA ALA A 348 -6.48 16.05 -4.70
C ALA A 348 -6.66 16.38 -6.20
N GLY A 349 -7.18 15.45 -7.00
CA GLY A 349 -7.47 15.63 -8.42
C GLY A 349 -6.31 15.26 -9.36
N TRP A 350 -5.28 14.58 -8.86
CA TRP A 350 -4.28 13.94 -9.71
C TRP A 350 -4.86 12.67 -10.33
N THR A 351 -4.28 12.23 -11.43
CA THR A 351 -4.67 11.01 -12.14
C THR A 351 -3.68 9.91 -11.82
N TYR A 352 -4.15 8.79 -11.27
CA TYR A 352 -3.34 7.57 -11.17
C TYR A 352 -3.19 6.92 -12.56
N GLU A 353 -1.97 6.85 -13.07
CA GLU A 353 -1.65 6.32 -14.40
C GLU A 353 -1.23 4.84 -14.37
N GLY A 354 -1.21 4.22 -13.19
CA GLY A 354 -0.80 2.83 -12.99
C GLY A 354 0.58 2.68 -12.36
N VAL A 355 1.06 1.44 -12.34
CA VAL A 355 2.43 1.11 -11.92
C VAL A 355 3.37 1.43 -13.08
N GLY A 356 4.28 2.38 -12.87
CA GLY A 356 5.27 2.76 -13.87
C GLY A 356 6.39 1.73 -14.04
N TRP A 357 6.83 1.12 -12.92
CA TRP A 357 7.78 0.00 -12.87
C TRP A 357 7.75 -0.65 -11.48
N ASN A 358 8.40 -1.81 -11.32
CA ASN A 358 8.70 -2.40 -10.02
C ASN A 358 10.12 -2.03 -9.61
N SER A 359 10.32 -1.61 -8.36
CA SER A 359 11.65 -1.35 -7.79
C SER A 359 12.02 -2.40 -6.75
N PRO A 360 13.32 -2.72 -6.57
CA PRO A 360 13.76 -3.51 -5.44
C PRO A 360 13.38 -2.85 -4.10
N LYS A 361 13.04 -3.66 -3.10
CA LYS A 361 12.85 -3.15 -1.73
C LYS A 361 14.14 -2.62 -1.12
N THR A 362 15.27 -3.20 -1.48
CA THR A 362 16.61 -2.78 -1.07
C THR A 362 17.61 -3.04 -2.20
N SER A 363 18.62 -2.19 -2.34
CA SER A 363 19.80 -2.45 -3.18
C SER A 363 20.97 -1.56 -2.72
N LYS A 364 22.10 -1.60 -3.42
CA LYS A 364 23.23 -0.69 -3.15
C LYS A 364 23.06 0.68 -3.80
N SER A 365 22.01 0.88 -4.59
CA SER A 365 21.82 2.02 -5.48
C SER A 365 20.55 2.80 -5.09
N PRO A 366 20.59 3.65 -4.05
CA PRO A 366 19.42 4.42 -3.62
C PRO A 366 19.08 5.54 -4.60
N VAL A 367 17.80 5.72 -4.90
CA VAL A 367 17.27 6.87 -5.64
C VAL A 367 16.76 7.89 -4.62
N TYR A 368 17.40 9.05 -4.60
CA TYR A 368 17.05 10.17 -3.72
C TYR A 368 15.86 10.94 -4.28
N ARG A 369 14.91 11.28 -3.41
CA ARG A 369 13.76 12.13 -3.72
C ARG A 369 13.98 13.49 -3.11
N LEU A 370 13.86 14.54 -3.91
CA LEU A 370 13.99 15.92 -3.47
C LEU A 370 12.74 16.70 -3.84
N TYR A 371 12.37 17.65 -2.99
CA TYR A 371 11.23 18.53 -3.20
C TYR A 371 11.63 20.00 -3.19
N ASN A 372 11.12 20.75 -4.16
CA ASN A 372 11.27 22.20 -4.25
C ASN A 372 9.94 22.89 -3.93
N GLU A 373 9.85 23.52 -2.76
CA GLU A 373 8.65 24.25 -2.32
C GLU A 373 8.29 25.45 -3.20
N ILE A 374 9.27 26.07 -3.87
CA ILE A 374 9.05 27.27 -4.69
C ILE A 374 8.43 26.89 -6.03
N GLY A 375 8.96 25.85 -6.67
CA GLY A 375 8.46 25.32 -7.96
C GLY A 375 7.28 24.36 -7.80
N GLY A 376 7.11 23.80 -6.61
CA GLY A 376 6.17 22.72 -6.34
C GLY A 376 6.52 21.44 -7.11
N GLU A 377 7.80 21.14 -7.30
CA GLU A 377 8.28 20.04 -8.15
C GLU A 377 9.14 19.04 -7.36
N HIS A 378 9.13 17.79 -7.82
CA HIS A 378 10.00 16.73 -7.30
C HIS A 378 11.13 16.40 -8.28
N HIS A 379 12.30 16.09 -7.74
CA HIS A 379 13.45 15.58 -8.50
C HIS A 379 13.90 14.24 -7.95
N TYR A 380 14.34 13.36 -8.84
CA TYR A 380 14.74 12.01 -8.49
C TYR A 380 16.11 11.69 -9.08
N THR A 381 17.04 11.21 -8.25
CA THR A 381 18.42 10.98 -8.71
C THR A 381 19.14 9.86 -7.95
N LEU A 382 19.94 9.08 -8.68
CA LEU A 382 20.95 8.18 -8.10
C LEU A 382 22.19 8.93 -7.58
N SER A 383 22.38 10.19 -8.00
CA SER A 383 23.59 10.96 -7.72
C SER A 383 23.48 11.67 -6.38
N ALA A 384 24.20 11.18 -5.38
CA ALA A 384 24.35 11.88 -4.10
C ALA A 384 24.95 13.29 -4.29
N PHE A 385 25.79 13.49 -5.31
CA PHE A 385 26.34 14.81 -5.62
C PHE A 385 25.28 15.79 -6.14
N GLU A 386 24.37 15.32 -7.01
CA GLU A 386 23.26 16.14 -7.52
C GLU A 386 22.29 16.50 -6.39
N ARG A 387 21.94 15.52 -5.55
CA ARG A 387 21.17 15.76 -4.32
C ARG A 387 21.81 16.83 -3.44
N ASP A 388 23.10 16.66 -3.10
CA ASP A 388 23.81 17.60 -2.23
C ASP A 388 23.96 19.00 -2.84
N ALA A 389 23.98 19.11 -4.17
CA ALA A 389 23.98 20.40 -4.87
C ALA A 389 22.59 21.07 -4.77
N LEU A 390 21.51 20.35 -5.05
CA LEU A 390 20.14 20.87 -4.95
C LEU A 390 19.77 21.28 -3.52
N VAL A 391 20.20 20.52 -2.52
CA VAL A 391 20.01 20.88 -1.09
C VAL A 391 20.69 22.21 -0.76
N LYS A 392 21.88 22.48 -1.30
CA LYS A 392 22.57 23.78 -1.11
C LYS A 392 21.81 24.95 -1.75
N GLU A 393 21.07 24.68 -2.81
CA GLU A 393 20.19 25.64 -3.49
C GLU A 393 18.81 25.75 -2.81
N GLY A 394 18.59 25.06 -1.69
CA GLY A 394 17.39 25.18 -0.85
C GLY A 394 16.30 24.13 -1.12
N TRP A 395 16.61 23.06 -1.86
CA TRP A 395 15.70 21.93 -1.99
C TRP A 395 15.65 21.10 -0.71
N ASN A 396 14.49 20.53 -0.42
CA ASN A 396 14.29 19.60 0.68
C ASN A 396 14.69 18.19 0.26
N ASP A 397 15.64 17.59 0.97
CA ASP A 397 15.96 16.16 0.83
C ASP A 397 14.91 15.33 1.59
N GLU A 398 14.08 14.59 0.85
CA GLU A 398 13.08 13.69 1.42
C GLU A 398 13.65 12.28 1.66
N GLY A 399 14.95 12.08 1.39
CA GLY A 399 15.65 10.83 1.61
C GLY A 399 15.57 9.87 0.42
N VAL A 400 15.66 8.59 0.71
CA VAL A 400 15.59 7.52 -0.31
C VAL A 400 14.14 7.25 -0.62
N GLY A 401 13.71 7.55 -1.85
CA GLY A 401 12.35 7.24 -2.31
C GLY A 401 12.19 5.76 -2.64
N TRP A 402 13.18 5.18 -3.33
CA TRP A 402 13.26 3.76 -3.68
C TRP A 402 14.69 3.38 -4.05
N TYR A 403 14.88 2.13 -4.49
CA TYR A 403 16.18 1.61 -4.91
C TYR A 403 16.18 1.29 -6.41
N SER A 404 17.31 1.47 -7.06
CA SER A 404 17.55 0.96 -8.42
C SER A 404 17.92 -0.51 -8.38
N ASP A 405 17.52 -1.26 -9.40
CA ASP A 405 17.98 -2.63 -9.61
C ASP A 405 19.48 -2.66 -9.96
N ASP A 406 20.27 -3.35 -9.13
CA ASP A 406 21.71 -3.53 -9.32
C ASP A 406 22.01 -4.51 -10.48
N ALA A 407 21.05 -5.39 -10.84
CA ALA A 407 21.14 -6.27 -12.01
C ALA A 407 20.80 -5.56 -13.33
N LYS A 408 20.28 -4.33 -13.26
CA LYS A 408 19.94 -3.47 -14.40
C LYS A 408 18.90 -4.05 -15.36
N GLY A 409 17.80 -4.60 -14.82
CA GLY A 409 16.70 -5.18 -15.57
C GLY A 409 16.05 -4.22 -16.57
N ILE A 410 15.21 -3.30 -16.08
CA ILE A 410 14.42 -2.38 -16.92
C ILE A 410 14.99 -0.96 -16.81
N PRO A 411 15.48 -0.31 -17.89
CA PRO A 411 15.97 1.06 -17.81
C PRO A 411 14.84 2.09 -17.65
N LEU A 412 15.01 3.05 -16.74
CA LEU A 412 14.19 4.25 -16.65
C LEU A 412 14.93 5.44 -17.28
N TYR A 413 14.36 5.98 -18.34
CA TYR A 413 14.92 7.12 -19.07
C TYR A 413 14.50 8.44 -18.43
N ARG A 414 15.46 9.37 -18.27
CA ARG A 414 15.23 10.72 -17.77
C ARG A 414 15.25 11.72 -18.91
N GLN A 415 14.26 12.60 -18.91
CA GLN A 415 14.04 13.58 -19.96
C GLN A 415 13.82 14.94 -19.33
N TYR A 416 14.41 15.98 -19.93
CA TYR A 416 14.27 17.35 -19.48
C TYR A 416 13.55 18.21 -20.53
N ASN A 417 12.51 18.94 -20.13
CA ASN A 417 11.78 19.87 -20.96
C ASN A 417 12.35 21.29 -20.78
N PRO A 418 13.17 21.81 -21.71
CA PRO A 418 13.75 23.15 -21.59
C PRO A 418 12.72 24.27 -21.73
N ASN A 419 11.50 23.96 -22.19
CA ASN A 419 10.42 24.93 -22.38
C ASN A 419 9.47 24.99 -21.17
N ALA A 420 9.63 24.12 -20.18
CA ALA A 420 8.85 24.14 -18.94
C ALA A 420 9.60 24.89 -17.84
N TYR A 421 8.90 25.78 -17.14
CA TYR A 421 9.45 26.57 -16.04
C TYR A 421 9.67 25.74 -14.76
N ALA A 422 8.79 24.77 -14.51
CA ALA A 422 8.83 23.83 -13.40
C ALA A 422 8.23 22.49 -13.87
N ASN A 423 8.42 21.41 -13.11
CA ASN A 423 7.94 20.07 -13.46
C ASN A 423 8.48 19.62 -14.83
N ASN A 424 9.74 19.98 -15.07
CA ASN A 424 10.39 19.85 -16.37
C ASN A 424 11.10 18.50 -16.56
N HIS A 425 11.07 17.60 -15.58
CA HIS A 425 11.64 16.26 -15.71
C HIS A 425 10.55 15.20 -15.85
N ASN A 426 10.77 14.22 -16.73
CA ASN A 426 9.97 13.00 -16.84
C ASN A 426 10.87 11.77 -16.69
N TYR A 427 10.33 10.73 -16.06
CA TYR A 427 11.02 9.45 -15.84
C TYR A 427 10.13 8.31 -16.33
N THR A 428 10.61 7.52 -17.29
CA THR A 428 9.77 6.50 -17.91
C THR A 428 10.51 5.22 -18.29
N ALA A 429 9.85 4.08 -18.08
CA ALA A 429 10.28 2.79 -18.64
C ALA A 429 9.86 2.65 -20.12
N SER A 430 8.93 3.48 -20.58
CA SER A 430 8.39 3.41 -21.94
C SER A 430 9.33 4.08 -22.91
N LYS A 431 10.04 3.27 -23.69
CA LYS A 431 10.89 3.78 -24.79
C LYS A 431 10.07 4.57 -25.83
N TYR A 432 8.80 4.22 -26.01
CA TYR A 432 7.89 4.93 -26.90
C TYR A 432 7.58 6.35 -26.40
N GLU A 433 7.19 6.49 -25.13
CA GLU A 433 6.96 7.80 -24.51
C GLU A 433 8.25 8.63 -24.55
N PHE A 434 9.37 7.97 -24.24
CA PHE A 434 10.67 8.60 -24.30
C PHE A 434 10.92 9.20 -25.69
N ASP A 435 10.88 8.39 -26.75
CA ASP A 435 11.14 8.83 -28.12
C ASP A 435 10.15 9.91 -28.59
N HIS A 436 8.90 9.80 -28.15
CA HIS A 436 7.88 10.80 -28.43
C HIS A 436 8.24 12.17 -27.83
N ASN A 437 8.57 12.23 -26.54
CA ASN A 437 8.95 13.49 -25.89
C ASN A 437 10.22 14.11 -26.50
N ILE A 438 11.22 13.29 -26.85
CA ILE A 438 12.40 13.77 -27.57
C ILE A 438 12.02 14.39 -28.92
N SER A 439 11.08 13.77 -29.65
CA SER A 439 10.57 14.33 -30.92
C SER A 439 9.86 15.68 -30.76
N LEU A 440 9.32 15.95 -29.57
CA LEU A 440 8.71 17.22 -29.18
C LEU A 440 9.71 18.27 -28.68
N GLY A 441 11.02 17.96 -28.68
CA GLY A 441 12.08 18.88 -28.31
C GLY A 441 12.54 18.80 -26.85
N TRP A 442 12.15 17.75 -26.12
CA TRP A 442 12.76 17.43 -24.83
C TRP A 442 14.21 16.96 -25.01
N LEU A 443 15.03 17.15 -24.00
CA LEU A 443 16.43 16.72 -23.96
C LEU A 443 16.54 15.34 -23.33
N ASP A 444 17.34 14.49 -23.96
CA ASP A 444 17.74 13.19 -23.43
C ASP A 444 18.83 13.39 -22.36
N GLU A 445 18.54 12.96 -21.13
CA GLU A 445 19.49 12.97 -20.02
C GLU A 445 20.01 11.56 -19.67
N GLY A 446 19.70 10.57 -20.49
CA GLY A 446 20.13 9.19 -20.36
C GLY A 446 19.27 8.35 -19.42
N ILE A 447 19.84 7.25 -18.95
CA ILE A 447 19.19 6.34 -17.99
C ILE A 447 19.42 6.91 -16.59
N ALA A 448 18.35 7.18 -15.86
CA ALA A 448 18.45 7.66 -14.48
C ALA A 448 18.61 6.53 -13.47
N TRP A 449 17.91 5.40 -13.65
CA TRP A 449 18.06 4.19 -12.84
C TRP A 449 17.43 2.98 -13.55
N TYR A 450 17.37 1.83 -12.87
CA TYR A 450 16.77 0.59 -13.36
C TYR A 450 15.68 0.05 -12.42
N GLY A 451 14.61 -0.50 -12.99
CA GLY A 451 13.60 -1.32 -12.33
C GLY A 451 13.84 -2.82 -12.58
N ILE A 452 12.97 -3.66 -12.01
CA ILE A 452 12.96 -5.12 -12.15
C ILE A 452 12.02 -5.55 -13.26
#